data_AF-A0A6N9RGF4-F1
#
_entry.id   AF-A0A6N9RGF4-F1
#
_cell.length_a   1.000
_cell.length_b   1.000
_cell.length_c   1.000
_cell.angle_alpha   90.00
_cell.angle_beta   90.00
_cell.angle_gamma   90.00
#
_symmetry.space_group_name_H-M   'P 1'
#
loop_
_entity.id
_entity.type
_entity.pdbx_description
1 polymer ?
#
loop_
_entity_poly.entity_id
_entity_poly.type
_entity_poly.pdbx_seq_one_letter_code
_entity_poly.pdbx_strand_id
1 'polypeptide(L)'
;MGTTTVTSAHQSDIASYGLVFVFAMLALTGVFSKAPMSVLGSVFGAVIAFPFIHESSWFRKVDPNFSRSRLYGICAILLAASLYGFSGHLSADADIRASAKAEKQARLDAKTREVGPNSTAEDDDQSEQAKNRRQEQRRKDAANFSVEKQARARHLKAIFTCGFPGVNHVSMISCIGTGQHGVTTALEIRNGDSYNLYTDYTYASIGKETREGFLVDLKDVFEIKIQNNSELILGLTITDVETGEKFYEKKVTQFGVLAVHN
;
A
#
# COMPACT_ATOMS: atom_id res chain seq x y z
N MET A 1 51.00 -25.46 -24.13
CA MET A 1 50.70 -25.35 -22.67
C MET A 1 49.59 -24.30 -22.58
N GLY A 2 48.31 -24.63 -22.60
CA GLY A 2 47.60 -25.56 -21.73
C GLY A 2 46.69 -24.72 -20.82
N THR A 3 45.59 -24.21 -21.39
CA THR A 3 44.56 -23.38 -20.76
C THR A 3 43.68 -24.18 -19.79
N THR A 4 43.33 -23.61 -18.64
CA THR A 4 42.17 -24.07 -17.85
C THR A 4 41.40 -22.87 -17.30
N THR A 5 40.24 -22.65 -17.90
CA THR A 5 39.10 -21.86 -17.44
C THR A 5 38.26 -22.73 -16.52
N VAL A 6 37.89 -22.22 -15.34
CA VAL A 6 36.90 -22.84 -14.44
C VAL A 6 35.62 -22.02 -14.50
N THR A 7 34.57 -22.65 -15.00
CA THR A 7 33.18 -22.17 -15.01
C THR A 7 32.50 -22.61 -13.71
N SER A 8 31.83 -21.66 -13.04
CA SER A 8 30.99 -21.93 -11.87
C SER A 8 29.59 -21.37 -12.13
N ALA A 9 28.66 -22.28 -12.41
CA ALA A 9 27.24 -22.04 -12.54
C ALA A 9 26.51 -22.87 -11.47
N HIS A 10 25.92 -22.23 -10.45
CA HIS A 10 24.80 -22.77 -9.66
C HIS A 10 24.42 -21.78 -8.54
N GLN A 11 23.42 -20.90 -8.75
CA GLN A 11 22.60 -20.41 -7.63
C GLN A 11 21.33 -19.66 -8.10
N SER A 12 20.27 -20.39 -8.44
CA SER A 12 18.92 -19.81 -8.54
C SER A 12 17.90 -20.93 -8.47
N ASP A 13 17.33 -21.24 -7.30
CA ASP A 13 16.05 -21.98 -7.15
C ASP A 13 15.61 -22.10 -5.67
N ILE A 14 15.41 -20.98 -4.97
CA ILE A 14 14.77 -21.00 -3.63
C ILE A 14 13.58 -20.00 -3.52
N ALA A 15 13.37 -19.10 -4.49
CA ALA A 15 12.38 -18.03 -4.35
C ALA A 15 10.93 -18.41 -4.74
N SER A 16 10.68 -19.61 -5.28
CA SER A 16 9.37 -19.95 -5.88
C SER A 16 8.39 -20.65 -4.92
N TYR A 17 8.82 -21.01 -3.71
CA TYR A 17 8.00 -21.82 -2.78
C TYR A 17 7.21 -20.99 -1.75
N GLY A 18 7.48 -19.69 -1.61
CA GLY A 18 6.79 -18.82 -0.63
C GLY A 18 5.45 -18.26 -1.11
N LEU A 19 5.21 -18.18 -2.43
CA LEU A 19 4.09 -17.43 -2.98
C LEU A 19 2.78 -18.23 -3.11
N VAL A 20 2.87 -19.57 -3.18
CA VAL A 20 1.69 -20.44 -3.32
C VAL A 20 0.97 -20.66 -1.99
N PHE A 21 1.68 -20.59 -0.86
CA PHE A 21 1.09 -20.80 0.48
C PHE A 21 0.21 -19.63 0.95
N VAL A 22 0.46 -18.41 0.44
CA VAL A 22 -0.30 -17.21 0.82
C VAL A 22 -1.66 -17.13 0.11
N PHE A 23 -1.79 -17.65 -1.11
CA PHE A 23 -3.07 -17.66 -1.84
C PHE A 23 -4.06 -18.71 -1.31
N ALA A 24 -3.59 -19.82 -0.74
CA ALA A 24 -4.48 -20.85 -0.18
C ALA A 24 -5.14 -20.41 1.14
N MET A 25 -4.47 -19.58 1.95
CA MET A 25 -5.03 -19.11 3.23
C MET A 25 -6.00 -17.93 3.09
N LEU A 26 -5.88 -17.13 2.01
CA LEU A 26 -6.80 -16.02 1.72
C LEU A 26 -8.18 -16.47 1.20
N ALA A 27 -8.30 -17.71 0.70
CA ALA A 27 -9.59 -18.27 0.30
C ALA A 27 -10.44 -18.77 1.48
N LEU A 28 -9.85 -18.98 2.66
CA LEU A 28 -10.55 -19.52 3.84
C LEU A 28 -11.06 -18.45 4.81
N THR A 29 -10.62 -17.20 4.70
CA THR A 29 -11.03 -16.10 5.61
C THR A 29 -12.01 -15.09 4.98
N GLY A 30 -12.40 -15.28 3.72
CA GLY A 30 -13.27 -14.37 2.97
C GLY A 30 -14.79 -14.62 3.05
N VAL A 31 -15.28 -15.46 3.96
CA VAL A 31 -16.72 -15.77 4.11
C VAL A 31 -17.32 -15.10 5.33
N PHE A 32 -17.23 -13.76 5.44
CA PHE A 32 -18.13 -12.98 6.30
C PHE A 32 -18.24 -11.55 5.78
N SER A 33 -18.96 -11.35 4.67
CA SER A 33 -19.55 -10.05 4.36
C SER A 33 -20.98 -10.24 3.87
N LYS A 34 -21.89 -9.55 4.57
CA LYS A 34 -23.35 -9.62 4.47
C LYS A 34 -23.82 -9.03 3.13
N ALA A 35 -24.32 -9.86 2.23
CA ALA A 35 -25.30 -9.46 1.21
C ALA A 35 -26.10 -10.70 0.74
N PRO A 36 -27.45 -10.62 0.66
CA PRO A 36 -28.27 -11.73 0.20
C PRO A 36 -28.48 -11.62 -1.31
N MET A 37 -27.58 -12.18 -2.12
CA MET A 37 -27.86 -12.42 -3.55
C MET A 37 -27.19 -13.70 -4.07
N SER A 38 -28.02 -14.51 -4.72
CA SER A 38 -27.71 -15.62 -5.62
C SER A 38 -27.34 -16.99 -5.01
N VAL A 39 -28.41 -17.77 -4.78
CA VAL A 39 -28.39 -19.24 -4.60
C VAL A 39 -27.99 -19.98 -5.90
N LEU A 40 -27.67 -19.26 -6.99
CA LEU A 40 -27.25 -19.83 -8.27
C LEU A 40 -25.72 -19.93 -8.46
N GLY A 41 -24.91 -19.30 -7.59
CA GLY A 41 -23.44 -19.31 -7.72
C GLY A 41 -22.73 -20.55 -7.14
N SER A 42 -23.36 -21.28 -6.23
CA SER A 42 -22.69 -22.36 -5.47
C SER A 42 -22.64 -23.71 -6.22
N VAL A 43 -23.57 -23.95 -7.15
CA VAL A 43 -23.61 -25.21 -7.92
C VAL A 43 -22.59 -25.21 -9.07
N PHE A 44 -22.20 -24.04 -9.60
CA PHE A 44 -21.20 -23.96 -10.67
C PHE A 44 -19.75 -24.07 -10.18
N GLY A 45 -19.47 -23.76 -8.91
CA GLY A 45 -18.13 -23.90 -8.33
C GLY A 45 -17.65 -25.35 -8.14
N ALA A 46 -18.57 -26.28 -7.92
CA ALA A 46 -18.24 -27.70 -7.68
C ALA A 46 -17.96 -28.49 -8.98
N VAL A 47 -18.48 -28.04 -10.13
CA VAL A 47 -18.29 -28.73 -11.42
C VAL A 47 -16.95 -28.38 -12.07
N ILE A 48 -16.41 -27.18 -11.81
CA ILE A 48 -15.15 -26.74 -12.42
C ILE A 48 -13.92 -27.25 -11.64
N ALA A 49 -14.06 -27.62 -10.36
CA ALA A 49 -12.95 -28.14 -9.55
C ALA A 49 -12.73 -29.66 -9.66
N PHE A 50 -13.67 -30.41 -10.25
CA PHE A 50 -13.61 -31.88 -10.28
C PHE A 50 -12.55 -32.50 -11.23
N PRO A 51 -12.16 -31.89 -12.36
CA PRO A 51 -11.10 -32.46 -13.19
C PRO A 51 -9.68 -32.11 -12.71
N PHE A 52 -9.48 -31.10 -11.84
CA PHE A 52 -8.13 -30.66 -11.44
C PHE A 52 -7.48 -31.50 -10.33
N ILE A 53 -8.22 -32.41 -9.70
CA ILE A 53 -7.71 -33.31 -8.64
C ILE A 53 -7.19 -34.65 -9.23
N HIS A 54 -7.41 -34.91 -10.52
CA HIS A 54 -7.05 -36.21 -11.13
C HIS A 54 -5.53 -36.39 -11.37
N GLU A 55 -4.73 -35.32 -11.35
CA GLU A 55 -3.30 -35.37 -11.72
C GLU A 55 -2.31 -34.73 -10.74
N SER A 56 -2.70 -34.45 -9.50
CA SER A 56 -1.74 -34.00 -8.50
C SER A 56 -0.96 -35.20 -7.91
N SER A 57 0.22 -35.46 -8.50
CA SER A 57 1.26 -36.37 -7.98
C SER A 57 1.74 -36.04 -6.56
N TRP A 58 1.26 -34.93 -6.00
CA TRP A 58 1.58 -34.41 -4.67
C TRP A 58 1.12 -35.32 -3.51
N PHE A 59 -0.06 -35.95 -3.59
CA PHE A 59 -0.57 -36.76 -2.47
C PHE A 59 0.22 -38.05 -2.21
N ARG A 60 0.91 -38.62 -3.21
CA ARG A 60 1.76 -39.81 -3.01
C ARG A 60 3.04 -39.52 -2.22
N LYS A 61 3.47 -38.26 -2.13
CA LYS A 61 4.68 -37.89 -1.37
C LYS A 61 4.45 -37.78 0.14
N VAL A 62 3.21 -37.58 0.56
CA VAL A 62 2.88 -37.30 1.98
C VAL A 62 2.51 -38.56 2.74
N ASP A 63 1.87 -39.54 2.10
CA ASP A 63 1.59 -40.85 2.72
C ASP A 63 1.36 -41.94 1.64
N PRO A 64 2.26 -42.92 1.50
CA PRO A 64 2.14 -43.97 0.47
C PRO A 64 1.00 -44.96 0.74
N ASN A 65 0.42 -44.98 1.95
CA ASN A 65 -0.69 -45.89 2.31
C ASN A 65 -2.08 -45.23 2.19
N PHE A 66 -2.17 -44.01 1.67
CA PHE A 66 -3.44 -43.29 1.58
C PHE A 66 -4.31 -43.82 0.43
N SER A 67 -5.24 -44.73 0.76
CA SER A 67 -6.20 -45.29 -0.19
C SER A 67 -7.19 -44.23 -0.70
N ARG A 68 -7.39 -44.18 -2.03
CA ARG A 68 -8.40 -43.33 -2.70
C ARG A 68 -9.79 -43.44 -2.09
N SER A 69 -10.15 -44.60 -1.54
CA SER A 69 -11.46 -44.81 -0.89
C SER A 69 -11.69 -43.93 0.34
N ARG A 70 -10.64 -43.54 1.07
CA ARG A 70 -10.76 -42.67 2.26
C ARG A 70 -10.98 -41.21 1.91
N LEU A 71 -10.42 -40.74 0.79
CA LEU A 71 -10.62 -39.36 0.32
C LEU A 71 -12.07 -39.11 -0.09
N TYR A 72 -12.67 -40.06 -0.83
CA TYR A 72 -14.08 -39.97 -1.23
C TYR A 72 -15.02 -39.98 -0.02
N GLY A 73 -14.68 -40.73 1.05
CA GLY A 73 -15.44 -40.73 2.29
C GLY A 73 -15.46 -39.37 2.99
N ILE A 74 -14.31 -38.69 3.08
CA ILE A 74 -14.21 -37.37 3.73
C ILE A 74 -14.98 -36.30 2.93
N CYS A 75 -14.87 -36.30 1.59
CA CYS A 75 -15.62 -35.37 0.75
C CYS A 75 -17.15 -35.58 0.83
N ALA A 76 -17.61 -36.83 0.91
CA ALA A 76 -19.03 -37.13 1.04
C ALA A 76 -19.62 -36.63 2.38
N ILE A 77 -18.87 -36.77 3.48
CA ILE A 77 -19.30 -36.31 4.81
C ILE A 77 -19.37 -34.78 4.86
N LEU A 78 -18.38 -34.08 4.27
CA LEU A 78 -18.37 -32.61 4.24
C LEU A 78 -19.51 -32.04 3.37
N LEU A 79 -19.83 -32.67 2.25
CA LEU A 79 -20.98 -32.28 1.42
C LEU A 79 -22.31 -32.50 2.16
N ALA A 80 -22.47 -33.63 2.86
CA ALA A 80 -23.68 -33.89 3.64
C ALA A 80 -23.90 -32.89 4.79
N ALA A 81 -22.82 -32.48 5.48
CA ALA A 81 -22.91 -31.49 6.56
C ALA A 81 -23.35 -30.09 6.07
N SER A 82 -23.01 -29.71 4.83
CA SER A 82 -23.41 -28.42 4.26
C SER A 82 -24.90 -28.34 3.90
N LEU A 83 -25.56 -29.47 3.61
CA LEU A 83 -26.96 -29.51 3.18
C LEU A 83 -27.95 -29.54 4.36
N TYR A 84 -27.55 -30.05 5.53
CA TYR A 84 -28.43 -30.12 6.71
C TYR A 84 -28.53 -28.83 7.53
N GLY A 85 -27.67 -27.83 7.29
CA GLY A 85 -27.63 -26.59 8.07
C GLY A 85 -28.59 -25.46 7.63
N PHE A 86 -29.31 -25.61 6.51
CA PHE A 86 -29.97 -24.46 5.86
C PHE A 86 -31.51 -24.40 5.99
N SER A 87 -32.16 -25.41 6.57
CA SER A 87 -33.64 -25.49 6.55
C SER A 87 -34.36 -24.90 7.77
N GLY A 88 -33.66 -24.38 8.78
CA GLY A 88 -34.28 -23.97 10.06
C GLY A 88 -34.47 -22.46 10.31
N HIS A 89 -33.85 -21.57 9.53
CA HIS A 89 -33.66 -20.17 9.97
C HIS A 89 -34.41 -19.10 9.15
N LEU A 90 -35.37 -19.46 8.29
CA LEU A 90 -36.09 -18.47 7.46
C LEU A 90 -37.46 -18.02 7.99
N SER A 91 -38.08 -18.73 8.93
CA SER A 91 -39.46 -18.42 9.36
C SER A 91 -39.56 -17.48 10.57
N ALA A 92 -38.50 -17.29 11.36
CA ALA A 92 -38.54 -16.45 12.57
C ALA A 92 -38.15 -14.98 12.31
N ASP A 93 -37.60 -14.68 11.13
CA ASP A 93 -36.99 -13.38 10.84
C ASP A 93 -37.96 -12.33 10.28
N ALA A 94 -39.14 -12.76 9.79
CA ALA A 94 -40.16 -11.87 9.26
C ALA A 94 -40.95 -11.17 10.38
N ASP A 95 -41.31 -11.90 11.44
CA ASP A 95 -42.09 -11.37 12.56
C ASP A 95 -41.28 -10.41 13.44
N ILE A 96 -39.97 -10.64 13.60
CA ILE A 96 -39.07 -9.73 14.34
C ILE A 96 -38.88 -8.40 13.58
N ARG A 97 -38.88 -8.42 12.25
CA ARG A 97 -38.76 -7.18 11.44
C ARG A 97 -40.06 -6.37 11.40
N ALA A 98 -41.21 -7.02 11.53
CA ALA A 98 -42.51 -6.34 11.60
C ALA A 98 -42.68 -5.61 12.94
N SER A 99 -42.32 -6.24 14.07
CA SER A 99 -42.41 -5.61 15.40
C SER A 99 -41.37 -4.49 15.59
N ALA A 100 -40.15 -4.65 15.06
CA ALA A 100 -39.13 -3.59 15.14
C ALA A 100 -39.48 -2.32 14.34
N LYS A 101 -40.24 -2.46 13.24
CA LYS A 101 -40.72 -1.29 12.46
C LYS A 101 -41.88 -0.59 13.18
N ALA A 102 -42.79 -1.35 13.80
CA ALA A 102 -43.88 -0.79 14.58
C ALA A 102 -43.38 0.00 15.81
N GLU A 103 -42.35 -0.50 16.51
CA GLU A 103 -41.76 0.22 17.65
C GLU A 103 -41.02 1.50 17.20
N LYS A 104 -40.31 1.47 16.07
CA LYS A 104 -39.67 2.68 15.53
C LYS A 104 -40.68 3.75 15.15
N GLN A 105 -41.82 3.36 14.56
CA GLN A 105 -42.87 4.31 14.17
C GLN A 105 -43.53 4.92 15.41
N ALA A 106 -43.85 4.10 16.43
CA ALA A 106 -44.41 4.60 17.70
C ALA A 106 -43.45 5.55 18.45
N ARG A 107 -42.13 5.30 18.40
CA ARG A 107 -41.13 6.22 18.97
C ARG A 107 -40.99 7.52 18.19
N LEU A 108 -41.13 7.48 16.86
CA LEU A 108 -41.12 8.71 16.04
C LEU A 108 -42.35 9.57 16.36
N ASP A 109 -43.54 8.95 16.38
CA ASP A 109 -44.81 9.65 16.60
C ASP A 109 -44.93 10.19 18.04
N ALA A 110 -44.36 9.50 19.03
CA ALA A 110 -44.24 10.01 20.40
C ALA A 110 -43.27 11.21 20.49
N LYS A 111 -42.15 11.17 19.78
CA LYS A 111 -41.18 12.29 19.74
C LYS A 111 -41.75 13.52 19.03
N THR A 112 -42.66 13.35 18.07
CA THR A 112 -43.35 14.46 17.40
C THR A 112 -44.41 15.14 18.30
N ARG A 113 -44.87 14.49 19.39
CA ARG A 113 -45.88 15.07 20.31
C ARG A 113 -45.30 15.87 21.48
N GLU A 114 -44.01 15.72 21.81
CA GLU A 114 -43.36 16.46 22.91
C GLU A 114 -42.65 17.74 22.45
N VAL A 115 -42.45 17.94 21.15
CA VAL A 115 -41.87 19.18 20.64
C VAL A 115 -42.98 20.20 20.41
N GLY A 116 -43.32 20.93 21.47
CA GLY A 116 -44.07 22.18 21.36
C GLY A 116 -43.33 23.20 20.45
N PRO A 117 -44.02 24.19 19.88
CA PRO A 117 -43.53 25.03 18.76
C PRO A 117 -42.45 26.08 19.16
N ASN A 118 -41.58 25.77 20.11
CA ASN A 118 -40.64 26.73 20.69
C ASN A 118 -39.15 26.34 20.57
N SER A 119 -38.78 25.39 19.70
CA SER A 119 -37.38 24.93 19.52
C SER A 119 -36.77 25.24 18.14
N THR A 120 -37.45 26.00 17.28
CA THR A 120 -36.98 26.22 15.90
C THR A 120 -35.78 27.15 15.77
N ALA A 121 -35.36 27.85 16.82
CA ALA A 121 -34.23 28.79 16.73
C ALA A 121 -32.85 28.14 16.99
N GLU A 122 -32.76 27.18 17.91
CA GLU A 122 -31.46 26.56 18.28
C GLU A 122 -31.03 25.44 17.33
N ASP A 123 -31.98 24.73 16.70
CA ASP A 123 -31.68 23.68 15.70
C ASP A 123 -31.23 24.27 14.35
N ASP A 124 -31.69 25.49 14.00
CA ASP A 124 -31.29 26.18 12.78
C ASP A 124 -29.84 26.67 12.84
N ASP A 125 -29.40 27.18 14.00
CA ASP A 125 -28.01 27.59 14.25
C ASP A 125 -27.02 26.41 14.19
N GLN A 126 -27.41 25.24 14.71
CA GLN A 126 -26.58 24.03 14.63
C GLN A 126 -26.47 23.50 13.19
N SER A 127 -27.55 23.61 12.41
CA SER A 127 -27.57 23.28 10.99
C SER A 127 -26.65 24.18 10.18
N GLU A 128 -26.60 25.48 10.48
CA GLU A 128 -25.78 26.45 9.77
C GLU A 128 -24.28 26.28 10.09
N GLN A 129 -23.92 26.05 11.35
CA GLN A 129 -22.53 25.72 11.72
C GLN A 129 -22.04 24.43 11.05
N ALA A 130 -22.89 23.40 10.95
CA ALA A 130 -22.55 22.15 10.29
C ALA A 130 -22.33 22.34 8.77
N LYS A 131 -23.11 23.19 8.12
CA LYS A 131 -22.92 23.55 6.69
C LYS A 131 -21.62 24.31 6.46
N ASN A 132 -21.32 25.30 7.31
CA ASN A 132 -20.09 26.09 7.21
C ASN A 132 -18.84 25.22 7.42
N ARG A 133 -18.85 24.31 8.39
CA ARG A 133 -17.74 23.34 8.59
C ARG A 133 -17.54 22.44 7.38
N ARG A 134 -18.62 21.93 6.77
CA ARG A 134 -18.53 21.10 5.56
C ARG A 134 -18.01 21.87 4.35
N GLN A 135 -18.41 23.12 4.20
CA GLN A 135 -17.95 23.97 3.10
C GLN A 135 -16.46 24.33 3.26
N GLU A 136 -16.03 24.61 4.48
CA GLU A 136 -14.62 24.85 4.80
C GLU A 136 -13.77 23.60 4.57
N GLN A 137 -14.25 22.43 4.98
CA GLN A 137 -13.59 21.16 4.71
C GLN A 137 -13.45 20.93 3.20
N ARG A 138 -14.54 21.12 2.44
CA ARG A 138 -14.53 21.00 0.98
C ARG A 138 -13.58 22.00 0.31
N ARG A 139 -13.44 23.20 0.85
CA ARG A 139 -12.47 24.20 0.36
C ARG A 139 -11.04 23.75 0.61
N LYS A 140 -10.74 23.21 1.80
CA LYS A 140 -9.41 22.65 2.12
C LYS A 140 -9.10 21.44 1.25
N ASP A 141 -10.05 20.53 1.08
CA ASP A 141 -9.90 19.33 0.25
C ASP A 141 -9.72 19.71 -1.23
N ALA A 142 -10.49 20.69 -1.74
CA ALA A 142 -10.35 21.19 -3.11
C ALA A 142 -9.03 21.95 -3.33
N ALA A 143 -8.58 22.74 -2.35
CA ALA A 143 -7.29 23.42 -2.40
C ALA A 143 -6.15 22.40 -2.43
N ASN A 144 -6.17 21.41 -1.54
CA ASN A 144 -5.20 20.32 -1.51
C ASN A 144 -5.22 19.53 -2.82
N PHE A 145 -6.41 19.21 -3.35
CA PHE A 145 -6.54 18.52 -4.64
C PHE A 145 -6.00 19.34 -5.82
N SER A 146 -6.18 20.68 -5.83
CA SER A 146 -5.61 21.53 -6.87
C SER A 146 -4.08 21.66 -6.78
N VAL A 147 -3.53 21.70 -5.57
CA VAL A 147 -2.08 21.70 -5.32
C VAL A 147 -1.48 20.35 -5.72
N GLU A 148 -2.13 19.25 -5.34
CA GLU A 148 -1.73 17.89 -5.69
C GLU A 148 -1.85 17.63 -7.20
N LYS A 149 -2.87 18.18 -7.86
CA LYS A 149 -3.02 18.07 -9.33
C LYS A 149 -2.02 18.95 -10.08
N GLN A 150 -1.64 20.12 -9.54
CA GLN A 150 -0.53 20.91 -10.07
C GLN A 150 0.82 20.23 -9.85
N ALA A 151 1.02 19.51 -8.74
CA ALA A 151 2.23 18.73 -8.51
C ALA A 151 2.42 17.59 -9.53
N ARG A 152 1.33 17.05 -10.10
CA ARG A 152 1.34 15.93 -11.06
C ARG A 152 1.64 16.29 -12.52
N ALA A 153 1.97 17.55 -12.82
CA ALA A 153 2.38 17.96 -14.16
C ALA A 153 3.73 18.68 -14.15
N ARG A 154 4.43 18.69 -13.02
CA ARG A 154 5.65 19.47 -12.83
C ARG A 154 6.87 18.62 -13.12
N HIS A 155 7.74 19.13 -13.97
CA HIS A 155 9.09 18.61 -14.11
C HIS A 155 9.90 19.00 -12.88
N LEU A 156 9.91 18.13 -11.86
CA LEU A 156 10.64 18.36 -10.63
C LEU A 156 12.08 17.88 -10.75
N LYS A 157 13.01 18.61 -10.11
CA LYS A 157 14.42 18.25 -10.05
C LYS A 157 14.91 18.27 -8.61
N ALA A 158 15.56 17.18 -8.19
CA ALA A 158 16.31 17.13 -6.95
C ALA A 158 17.75 17.58 -7.19
N ILE A 159 18.23 18.47 -6.32
CA ILE A 159 19.60 18.96 -6.30
C ILE A 159 20.21 18.57 -4.96
N PHE A 160 21.10 17.58 -4.98
CA PHE A 160 21.84 17.18 -3.79
C PHE A 160 23.16 17.96 -3.72
N THR A 161 23.40 18.60 -2.58
CA THR A 161 24.64 19.32 -2.30
C THR A 161 25.43 18.58 -1.24
N CYS A 162 26.75 18.57 -1.37
CA CYS A 162 27.65 17.91 -0.43
C CYS A 162 28.95 18.68 -0.42
N GLY A 163 29.24 19.41 0.66
CA GLY A 163 30.39 20.28 0.70
C GLY A 163 30.68 20.84 2.08
N PHE A 164 31.78 21.59 2.18
CA PHE A 164 32.16 22.29 3.40
C PHE A 164 31.18 23.42 3.71
N PRO A 165 31.04 23.84 4.97
CA PRO A 165 30.32 25.07 5.30
C PRO A 165 30.81 26.25 4.45
N GLY A 166 29.91 26.89 3.71
CA GLY A 166 30.24 28.00 2.79
C GLY A 166 30.66 27.60 1.37
N VAL A 167 30.83 26.30 1.09
CA VAL A 167 31.04 25.75 -0.26
C VAL A 167 29.79 24.97 -0.65
N ASN A 168 29.23 25.25 -1.83
CA ASN A 168 27.94 24.68 -2.23
C ASN A 168 28.03 23.17 -2.46
N HIS A 169 29.00 22.68 -3.25
CA HIS A 169 29.11 21.27 -3.58
C HIS A 169 30.54 20.93 -4.02
N VAL A 170 31.03 19.78 -3.58
CA VAL A 170 32.33 19.21 -3.96
C VAL A 170 32.09 17.93 -4.73
N SER A 171 31.51 16.93 -4.06
CA SER A 171 30.94 15.77 -4.74
C SER A 171 29.95 15.02 -3.85
N MET A 172 28.93 14.42 -4.45
CA MET A 172 27.97 13.55 -3.77
C MET A 172 28.64 12.35 -3.10
N ILE A 173 29.64 11.74 -3.76
CA ILE A 173 30.36 10.59 -3.20
C ILE A 173 31.01 10.92 -1.85
N SER A 174 31.34 12.20 -1.60
CA SER A 174 31.95 12.64 -0.36
C SER A 174 31.01 12.60 0.85
N CYS A 175 29.68 12.49 0.66
CA CYS A 175 28.68 12.41 1.74
C CYS A 175 28.01 11.04 1.89
N ILE A 176 28.23 10.13 0.93
CA ILE A 176 27.65 8.76 0.98
C ILE A 176 28.67 7.63 0.79
N GLY A 177 29.81 7.92 0.16
CA GLY A 177 30.86 6.93 -0.09
C GLY A 177 31.73 6.66 1.11
N THR A 178 32.68 5.75 0.95
CA THR A 178 33.57 5.33 2.02
C THR A 178 34.45 6.50 2.48
N GLY A 179 33.97 7.26 3.48
CA GLY A 179 34.68 8.40 4.07
C GLY A 179 35.76 7.95 5.06
N GLN A 180 36.29 8.91 5.85
CA GLN A 180 37.30 8.65 6.88
C GLN A 180 36.88 7.60 7.93
N HIS A 181 35.58 7.40 8.14
CA HIS A 181 35.05 6.45 9.12
C HIS A 181 34.80 5.04 8.56
N GLY A 182 35.08 4.79 7.27
CA GLY A 182 34.91 3.46 6.66
C GLY A 182 33.45 2.99 6.53
N VAL A 183 32.47 3.86 6.77
CA VAL A 183 31.04 3.56 6.65
C VAL A 183 30.54 4.12 5.33
N THR A 184 29.86 3.30 4.54
CA THR A 184 29.17 3.72 3.32
C THR A 184 27.66 3.78 3.59
N THR A 185 27.01 4.86 3.19
CA THR A 185 25.54 4.99 3.21
C THR A 185 25.00 4.90 1.79
N ALA A 186 23.67 4.88 1.68
CA ALA A 186 23.00 4.77 0.40
C ALA A 186 21.97 5.89 0.21
N LEU A 187 21.72 6.20 -1.06
CA LEU A 187 20.61 7.00 -1.53
C LEU A 187 19.48 6.04 -1.95
N GLU A 188 18.39 6.04 -1.20
CA GLU A 188 17.16 5.34 -1.56
C GLU A 188 16.28 6.29 -2.37
N ILE A 189 15.87 5.87 -3.57
CA ILE A 189 14.93 6.64 -4.40
C ILE A 189 13.85 5.71 -4.93
N ARG A 190 12.59 6.05 -4.64
CA ARG A 190 11.42 5.63 -5.42
C ARG A 190 11.03 6.77 -6.35
N ASN A 191 11.02 6.53 -7.66
CA ASN A 191 10.71 7.53 -8.66
C ASN A 191 9.65 6.97 -9.63
N GLY A 192 8.38 7.32 -9.39
CA GLY A 192 7.22 6.60 -9.90
C GLY A 192 7.19 5.16 -9.38
N ASP A 193 7.01 4.19 -10.27
CA ASP A 193 6.96 2.76 -9.91
C ASP A 193 8.33 2.13 -9.67
N SER A 194 9.42 2.86 -9.92
CA SER A 194 10.79 2.34 -9.82
C SER A 194 11.40 2.66 -8.46
N TYR A 195 11.71 1.64 -7.67
CA TYR A 195 12.49 1.76 -6.44
C TYR A 195 13.89 1.20 -6.66
N ASN A 196 14.90 1.96 -6.23
CA ASN A 196 16.28 1.51 -6.26
C ASN A 196 17.08 2.07 -5.09
N LEU A 197 18.11 1.31 -4.71
CA LEU A 197 19.10 1.68 -3.70
C LEU A 197 20.42 1.99 -4.40
N TYR A 198 20.91 3.21 -4.25
CA TYR A 198 22.14 3.66 -4.89
C TYR A 198 23.25 3.84 -3.85
N THR A 199 24.29 3.04 -4.02
CA THR A 199 25.58 3.18 -3.32
C THR A 199 26.49 4.18 -4.03
N ASP A 200 27.65 4.43 -3.45
CA ASP A 200 28.74 5.28 -3.95
C ASP A 200 29.21 4.94 -5.37
N TYR A 201 29.12 3.69 -5.79
CA TYR A 201 29.49 3.29 -7.16
C TYR A 201 28.34 3.37 -8.17
N THR A 202 27.10 3.45 -7.70
CA THR A 202 25.91 3.33 -8.56
C THR A 202 25.10 4.61 -8.69
N TYR A 203 25.29 5.59 -7.80
CA TYR A 203 24.47 6.81 -7.80
C TYR A 203 24.60 7.61 -9.10
N ALA A 204 25.76 7.58 -9.76
CA ALA A 204 25.97 8.28 -11.03
C ALA A 204 25.02 7.82 -12.16
N SER A 205 24.35 6.67 -12.02
CA SER A 205 23.40 6.16 -13.04
C SER A 205 22.06 6.91 -13.08
N ILE A 206 21.69 7.63 -12.03
CA ILE A 206 20.39 8.32 -11.92
C ILE A 206 20.45 9.82 -12.11
N GLY A 207 21.64 10.37 -12.27
CA GLY A 207 21.79 11.81 -12.24
C GLY A 207 23.14 12.25 -12.73
N LYS A 208 23.37 13.56 -12.62
CA LYS A 208 24.58 14.19 -13.12
C LYS A 208 25.18 15.09 -12.06
N GLU A 209 26.46 14.89 -11.81
CA GLU A 209 27.25 15.80 -10.98
C GLU A 209 27.48 17.11 -11.74
N THR A 210 27.21 18.23 -11.06
CA THR A 210 27.45 19.58 -11.59
C THR A 210 28.06 20.45 -10.49
N ARG A 211 28.48 21.67 -10.84
CA ARG A 211 28.99 22.63 -9.87
C ARG A 211 27.95 23.04 -8.82
N GLU A 212 26.66 22.97 -9.17
CA GLU A 212 25.55 23.34 -8.28
C GLU A 212 25.16 22.20 -7.34
N GLY A 213 25.46 20.97 -7.72
CA GLY A 213 25.04 19.76 -7.01
C GLY A 213 24.94 18.54 -7.92
N PHE A 214 24.57 17.42 -7.34
CA PHE A 214 24.14 16.22 -8.05
C PHE A 214 22.66 16.34 -8.41
N LEU A 215 22.36 16.37 -9.70
CA LEU A 215 21.03 16.61 -10.24
C LEU A 215 20.35 15.29 -10.59
N VAL A 216 19.12 15.09 -10.09
CA VAL A 216 18.26 13.93 -10.39
C VAL A 216 16.91 14.43 -10.85
N ASP A 217 16.47 13.96 -12.01
CA ASP A 217 15.12 14.28 -12.52
C ASP A 217 14.08 13.41 -11.79
N LEU A 218 13.06 14.06 -11.24
CA LEU A 218 11.98 13.42 -10.49
C LEU A 218 10.71 13.34 -11.33
N LYS A 219 9.98 12.24 -11.14
CA LYS A 219 8.61 12.07 -11.60
C LYS A 219 7.66 12.71 -10.58
N ASP A 220 6.38 12.77 -10.95
CA ASP A 220 5.33 13.34 -10.12
C ASP A 220 5.24 12.71 -8.73
N VAL A 221 5.38 11.38 -8.66
CA VAL A 221 5.37 10.62 -7.41
C VAL A 221 6.78 10.16 -7.12
N PHE A 222 7.33 10.57 -5.98
CA PHE A 222 8.67 10.18 -5.59
C PHE A 222 8.81 10.05 -4.07
N GLU A 223 9.82 9.28 -3.66
CA GLU A 223 10.31 9.22 -2.30
C GLU A 223 11.84 9.19 -2.35
N ILE A 224 12.48 10.06 -1.59
CA ILE A 224 13.93 10.18 -1.50
C ILE A 224 14.31 10.01 -0.03
N LYS A 225 15.31 9.17 0.22
CA LYS A 225 15.93 9.04 1.53
C LYS A 225 17.44 8.90 1.40
N ILE A 226 18.19 9.68 2.15
CA ILE A 226 19.66 9.64 2.13
C ILE A 226 20.20 10.00 3.51
N GLN A 227 21.27 9.32 3.91
CA GLN A 227 21.96 9.59 5.15
C GLN A 227 23.37 10.09 4.87
N ASN A 228 23.75 11.18 5.52
CA ASN A 228 25.09 11.70 5.47
C ASN A 228 26.04 10.86 6.34
N ASN A 229 27.17 10.40 5.82
CA ASN A 229 28.19 9.69 6.60
C ASN A 229 29.47 10.51 6.84
N SER A 230 29.49 11.76 6.38
CA SER A 230 30.66 12.62 6.34
C SER A 230 30.50 13.83 7.25
N GLU A 231 31.61 14.46 7.63
CA GLU A 231 31.60 15.73 8.36
C GLU A 231 31.15 16.91 7.48
N LEU A 232 31.04 16.69 6.17
CA LEU A 232 30.48 17.65 5.21
C LEU A 232 28.99 17.88 5.43
N ILE A 233 28.47 18.98 4.90
CA ILE A 233 27.05 19.30 4.93
C ILE A 233 26.38 18.68 3.71
N LEU A 234 25.44 17.75 3.95
CA LEU A 234 24.57 17.20 2.93
C LEU A 234 23.29 18.04 2.85
N GLY A 235 22.94 18.51 1.66
CA GLY A 235 21.71 19.26 1.41
C GLY A 235 20.88 18.64 0.29
N LEU A 236 19.57 18.80 0.37
CA LEU A 236 18.61 18.45 -0.66
C LEU A 236 17.70 19.64 -0.92
N THR A 237 17.64 20.05 -2.19
CA THR A 237 16.67 21.02 -2.69
C THR A 237 15.82 20.38 -3.77
N ILE A 238 14.51 20.59 -3.75
CA ILE A 238 13.60 20.17 -4.82
C ILE A 238 13.01 21.42 -5.47
N THR A 239 13.20 21.53 -6.78
CA THR A 239 12.77 22.69 -7.56
C THR A 239 11.91 22.28 -8.73
N ASP A 240 10.94 23.12 -9.07
CA ASP A 240 10.29 23.10 -10.36
C ASP A 240 11.29 23.54 -11.46
N VAL A 241 11.41 22.79 -12.54
CA VAL A 241 12.29 23.16 -13.65
C VAL A 241 11.71 24.30 -14.48
N GLU A 242 10.39 24.42 -14.58
CA GLU A 242 9.72 25.46 -15.38
C GLU A 242 9.66 26.78 -14.64
N THR A 243 9.24 26.77 -13.36
CA THR A 243 9.04 28.00 -12.59
C THR A 243 10.28 28.41 -11.77
N GLY A 244 11.20 27.47 -11.52
CA GLY A 244 12.33 27.68 -10.60
C GLY A 244 11.92 27.75 -9.13
N GLU A 245 10.66 27.50 -8.81
CA GLU A 245 10.13 27.52 -7.44
C GLU A 245 10.73 26.37 -6.62
N LYS A 246 11.14 26.66 -5.38
CA LYS A 246 11.63 25.64 -4.45
C LYS A 246 10.49 25.10 -3.59
N PHE A 247 10.26 23.80 -3.63
CA PHE A 247 9.25 23.13 -2.78
C PHE A 247 9.83 22.57 -1.49
N TYR A 248 11.12 22.26 -1.51
CA TYR A 248 11.81 21.66 -0.38
C TYR A 248 13.25 22.13 -0.36
N GLU A 249 13.74 22.45 0.83
CA GLU A 249 15.16 22.70 1.09
C GLU A 249 15.48 22.24 2.51
N LYS A 250 16.43 21.32 2.65
CA LYS A 250 16.93 20.87 3.96
C LYS A 250 18.40 20.52 3.89
N LYS A 251 19.13 20.83 4.96
CA LYS A 251 20.55 20.50 5.14
C LYS A 251 20.74 19.75 6.44
N VAL A 252 21.70 18.83 6.46
CA VAL A 252 22.06 18.03 7.62
C VAL A 252 23.58 17.88 7.72
N THR A 253 24.06 17.79 8.95
CA THR A 253 25.45 17.44 9.28
C THR A 253 25.63 15.93 9.27
N GLN A 254 26.80 15.47 9.70
CA GLN A 254 27.13 14.05 9.84
C GLN A 254 26.01 13.24 10.52
N PHE A 255 25.75 12.05 9.97
CA PHE A 255 24.72 11.08 10.37
C PHE A 255 23.27 11.54 10.24
N GLY A 256 23.03 12.80 9.84
CA GLY A 256 21.70 13.28 9.60
C GLY A 256 21.06 12.65 8.37
N VAL A 257 19.73 12.53 8.41
CA VAL A 257 18.92 11.89 7.36
C VAL A 257 18.05 12.96 6.69
N LEU A 258 18.10 12.97 5.36
CA LEU A 258 17.15 13.68 4.51
C LEU A 258 16.14 12.66 4.00
N ALA A 259 14.86 12.93 4.24
CA ALA A 259 13.75 12.11 3.77
C ALA A 259 12.62 13.02 3.30
N VAL A 260 12.09 12.78 2.12
CA VAL A 260 11.00 13.55 1.51
C VAL A 260 10.22 12.67 0.54
N HIS A 261 8.90 12.87 0.48
CA HIS A 261 8.02 12.21 -0.47
C HIS A 261 6.90 13.16 -0.90
N ASN A 262 6.24 12.80 -1.99
CA ASN A 262 4.99 13.37 -2.50
C ASN A 262 3.98 12.24 -2.64
#